data_AF-A0A1W9QVT6-F1
#
_entry.id   AF-A0A1W9QVT6-F1
#
_cell.length_a   1.000
_cell.length_b   1.000
_cell.length_c   1.000
_cell.angle_alpha   90.00
_cell.angle_beta   90.00
_cell.angle_gamma   90.00
#
_symmetry.space_group_name_H-M   'P 1'
#
loop_
_entity.id
_entity.type
_entity.pdbx_description
1 polymer ?
#
loop_
_entity_poly.entity_id
_entity_poly.type
_entity_poly.pdbx_seq_one_letter_code
_entity_poly.pdbx_strand_id
1 'polypeptide(L)'
;MVILLLPVFYNYISIDKNTPTTFYIPSSNLDDIVHTLEKNGYTVTLIDKLMLTFIESPQKGWYHVDHEEYGRLRFFATLHNKKTETMDIVIYAGETAEELITRLSKDMKLDKVILQEKYKMLTRFQEADIFAKRYSIARKANEEVTIQYLFDLSNAQLSKFEKDNFTQKPDTLTLKVLLTIASIIQKESNSVKEMPLISSVI
;
A
#
# COMPACT_ATOMS: atom_id res chain seq x y z
N MET A 1 27.70 21.07 28.90
CA MET A 1 27.32 19.71 29.37
C MET A 1 25.89 19.33 29.00
N VAL A 2 24.88 20.20 29.23
CA VAL A 2 23.46 19.87 28.97
C VAL A 2 23.14 19.55 27.51
N ILE A 3 23.77 20.24 26.54
CA ILE A 3 23.56 20.00 25.10
C ILE A 3 24.01 18.60 24.66
N LEU A 4 25.01 18.03 25.34
CA LEU A 4 25.60 16.73 24.98
C LEU A 4 24.71 15.54 25.40
N LEU A 5 23.75 15.77 26.30
CA LEU A 5 22.80 14.76 26.76
C LEU A 5 21.50 14.72 25.94
N LEU A 6 21.22 15.75 25.12
CA LEU A 6 20.00 15.83 24.30
C LEU A 6 19.79 14.61 23.37
N PRO A 7 20.81 14.11 22.64
CA PRO A 7 20.64 12.92 21.79
C PRO A 7 20.32 11.66 22.60
N VAL A 8 20.86 11.57 23.82
CA VAL A 8 20.61 10.45 24.74
C VAL A 8 19.15 10.47 25.19
N PHE A 9 18.66 11.61 25.67
CA PHE A 9 17.24 11.77 26.04
C PHE A 9 16.28 11.54 24.87
N TYR A 10 16.61 12.05 23.70
CA TYR A 10 15.83 11.82 22.48
C TYR A 10 15.75 10.33 22.10
N ASN A 11 16.84 9.58 22.29
CA ASN A 11 16.85 8.13 22.05
C ASN A 11 16.03 7.32 23.07
N TYR A 12 15.77 7.86 24.27
CA TYR A 12 14.89 7.23 25.28
C TYR A 12 13.39 7.35 24.98
N ILE A 13 13.00 8.17 24.00
CA ILE A 13 11.61 8.21 23.54
C ILE A 13 11.35 6.90 22.79
N SER A 14 10.50 6.05 23.34
CA SER A 14 10.15 4.77 22.70
C SER A 14 9.31 5.01 21.44
N ILE A 15 9.49 4.12 20.48
CA ILE A 15 8.59 3.98 19.33
C ILE A 15 7.41 3.11 19.77
N ASP A 16 6.23 3.41 19.25
CA ASP A 16 5.03 2.63 19.58
C ASP A 16 5.19 1.20 19.03
N LYS A 17 5.29 0.24 19.95
CA LYS A 17 5.51 -1.18 19.66
C LYS A 17 4.31 -1.86 19.01
N ASN A 18 3.14 -1.23 19.02
CA ASN A 18 1.93 -1.76 18.39
C ASN A 18 1.84 -1.41 16.90
N THR A 19 2.76 -0.59 16.38
CA THR A 19 2.77 -0.18 14.97
C THR A 19 3.24 -1.33 14.07
N PRO A 20 2.81 -1.39 12.79
CA PRO A 20 3.28 -2.41 11.86
C PRO A 20 4.79 -2.31 11.61
N THR A 21 5.50 -3.42 11.70
CA THR A 21 6.94 -3.51 11.47
C THR A 21 7.31 -3.48 9.98
N THR A 22 6.36 -3.77 9.08
CA THR A 22 6.58 -3.77 7.63
C THR A 22 5.66 -2.76 6.97
N PHE A 23 6.20 -1.87 6.13
CA PHE A 23 5.41 -0.86 5.42
C PHE A 23 6.08 -0.43 4.11
N TYR A 24 5.31 0.23 3.25
CA TYR A 24 5.76 0.71 1.94
C TYR A 24 5.88 2.22 1.90
N ILE A 25 7.04 2.74 1.50
CA ILE A 25 7.28 4.16 1.26
C ILE A 25 7.10 4.44 -0.25
N PRO A 26 6.16 5.32 -0.64
CA PRO A 26 5.79 5.53 -2.05
C PRO A 26 6.77 6.41 -2.83
N SER A 27 7.50 7.30 -2.14
CA SER A 27 8.52 8.17 -2.74
C SER A 27 9.59 8.57 -1.71
N SER A 28 10.70 9.13 -2.18
CA SER A 28 11.76 9.68 -1.33
C SER A 28 11.48 11.11 -0.82
N ASN A 29 10.29 11.67 -1.10
CA ASN A 29 9.88 12.97 -0.59
C ASN A 29 9.61 12.87 0.92
N LEU A 30 10.11 13.85 1.69
CA LEU A 30 9.94 13.88 3.14
C LEU A 30 8.47 13.84 3.57
N ASP A 31 7.57 14.56 2.89
CA ASP A 31 6.15 14.58 3.21
C ASP A 31 5.51 13.20 3.01
N ASP A 32 5.89 12.48 1.94
CA ASP A 32 5.41 11.12 1.69
C ASP A 32 5.94 10.13 2.73
N ILE A 33 7.19 10.28 3.16
CA ILE A 33 7.81 9.47 4.22
C ILE A 33 7.08 9.71 5.54
N VAL A 34 6.90 10.98 5.93
CA VAL A 34 6.19 11.38 7.15
C VAL A 34 4.76 10.85 7.12
N HIS A 35 4.04 11.08 6.03
CA HIS A 35 2.66 10.62 5.86
C HIS A 35 2.56 9.10 5.97
N THR A 36 3.50 8.36 5.36
CA THR A 36 3.56 6.90 5.46
C THR A 36 3.77 6.46 6.90
N LEU A 37 4.73 7.05 7.61
CA LEU A 37 5.01 6.71 9.01
C LEU A 37 3.80 7.01 9.89
N GLU A 38 3.20 8.19 9.78
CA GLU A 38 2.00 8.58 10.54
C GLU A 38 0.79 7.69 10.23
N LYS A 39 0.55 7.35 8.96
CA LYS A 39 -0.51 6.41 8.55
C LYS A 39 -0.33 5.03 9.17
N ASN A 40 0.91 4.59 9.40
CA ASN A 40 1.24 3.34 10.08
C ASN A 40 1.34 3.49 11.62
N GLY A 41 0.90 4.62 12.18
CA GLY A 41 0.85 4.87 13.63
C GLY A 41 2.15 5.35 14.26
N TYR A 42 3.21 5.56 13.47
CA TYR A 42 4.45 6.14 14.00
C TYR A 42 4.25 7.63 14.25
N THR A 43 4.58 8.09 15.46
CA THR A 43 4.66 9.54 15.72
C THR A 43 5.88 10.12 15.01
N VAL A 44 5.71 11.21 14.28
CA VAL A 44 6.83 11.96 13.66
C VAL A 44 6.81 13.41 14.15
N THR A 45 7.84 13.80 14.88
CA THR A 45 8.03 15.14 15.44
C THR A 45 8.89 16.01 14.51
N LEU A 46 8.95 17.30 14.80
CA LEU A 46 9.78 18.24 14.06
C LEU A 46 11.28 17.88 14.11
N ILE A 47 11.74 17.30 15.23
CA ILE A 47 13.13 16.82 15.37
C ILE A 47 13.36 15.62 14.44
N ASP A 48 12.40 14.70 14.33
CA ASP A 48 12.55 13.53 13.45
C ASP A 48 12.59 13.93 11.97
N LYS A 49 11.78 14.92 11.56
CA LYS A 49 11.82 15.50 10.20
C LYS A 49 13.21 16.09 9.89
N LEU A 50 13.78 16.79 10.86
CA LEU A 50 15.13 17.33 10.76
C LEU A 50 16.16 16.21 10.56
N MET A 51 16.04 15.12 11.32
CA MET A 51 16.94 13.97 11.24
C MET A 51 16.88 13.24 9.90
N LEU A 52 15.66 13.02 9.37
CA LEU A 52 15.45 12.44 8.04
C LEU A 52 16.09 13.29 6.94
N THR A 53 16.14 14.61 7.12
CA THR A 53 16.76 15.54 6.16
C THR A 53 18.29 15.51 6.24
N PHE A 54 18.87 15.38 7.44
CA PHE A 54 20.32 15.51 7.65
C PHE A 54 21.12 14.21 7.49
N ILE A 55 20.52 13.04 7.76
CA ILE A 55 21.26 11.75 7.73
C ILE A 55 21.17 11.15 6.33
N GLU A 56 19.99 10.65 5.96
CA GLU A 56 19.66 10.18 4.62
C GLU A 56 18.17 9.82 4.58
N SER A 57 17.43 10.33 3.60
CA SER A 57 16.01 10.01 3.46
C SER A 57 15.80 8.60 2.87
N PRO A 58 14.91 7.79 3.46
CA PRO A 58 14.48 6.53 2.88
C PRO A 58 14.01 6.69 1.44
N GLN A 59 14.48 5.82 0.56
CA GLN A 59 14.06 5.77 -0.85
C GLN A 59 12.74 5.03 -1.00
N LYS A 60 12.07 5.17 -2.16
CA LYS A 60 10.87 4.39 -2.50
C LYS A 60 11.13 2.89 -2.32
N GLY A 61 10.20 2.18 -1.68
CA GLY A 61 10.26 0.73 -1.52
C GLY A 61 9.67 0.22 -0.22
N TRP A 62 9.85 -1.07 0.01
CA TRP A 62 9.41 -1.78 1.21
C TRP A 62 10.48 -1.75 2.29
N TYR A 63 10.04 -1.51 3.53
CA TYR A 63 10.91 -1.48 4.71
C TYR A 63 10.39 -2.44 5.77
N HIS A 64 11.33 -2.99 6.55
CA HIS A 64 11.03 -3.78 7.73
C HIS A 64 11.89 -3.34 8.90
N VAL A 65 11.24 -2.93 9.99
CA VAL A 65 11.86 -2.41 11.21
C VAL A 65 11.56 -3.32 12.40
N ASP A 66 12.52 -3.47 13.30
CA ASP A 66 12.33 -4.22 14.55
C ASP A 66 12.13 -3.23 15.70
N HIS A 67 11.06 -3.38 16.46
CA HIS A 67 10.72 -2.49 17.57
C HIS A 67 11.63 -2.64 18.78
N GLU A 68 12.33 -3.76 18.92
CA GLU A 68 13.16 -4.06 20.09
C GLU A 68 14.61 -3.58 19.95
N GLU A 69 15.05 -3.33 18.73
CA GLU A 69 16.47 -3.08 18.43
C GLU A 69 16.86 -1.58 18.49
N TYR A 70 15.89 -0.65 18.56
CA TYR A 70 16.15 0.76 18.31
C TYR A 70 15.47 1.71 19.31
N GLY A 71 16.24 2.68 19.82
CA GLY A 71 15.66 3.94 20.31
C GLY A 71 15.37 4.89 19.15
N ARG A 72 14.58 5.94 19.39
CA ARG A 72 14.06 6.84 18.34
C ARG A 72 15.15 7.41 17.42
N LEU A 73 16.27 7.83 18.00
CA LEU A 73 17.43 8.31 17.25
C LEU A 73 17.93 7.27 16.26
N ARG A 74 18.16 6.06 16.74
CA ARG A 74 18.72 4.96 15.92
C ARG A 74 17.73 4.49 14.86
N PHE A 75 16.43 4.52 15.15
CA PHE A 75 15.38 4.22 14.18
C PHE A 75 15.46 5.15 12.97
N PHE A 76 15.33 6.47 13.18
CA PHE A 76 15.35 7.43 12.08
C PHE A 76 16.71 7.45 11.36
N ALA A 77 17.82 7.27 12.09
CA ALA A 77 19.14 7.21 11.49
C ALA A 77 19.38 5.99 10.59
N THR A 78 18.72 4.86 10.87
CA THR A 78 18.96 3.60 10.14
C THR A 78 17.86 3.22 9.17
N LEU A 79 16.71 3.90 9.20
CA LEU A 79 15.53 3.57 8.39
C LEU A 79 15.84 3.43 6.90
N HIS A 80 16.67 4.30 6.32
CA HIS A 80 17.03 4.28 4.90
C HIS A 80 17.66 2.94 4.44
N ASN A 81 18.35 2.23 5.34
CA ASN A 81 19.01 0.95 5.06
C ASN A 81 18.18 -0.28 5.45
N LYS A 82 16.91 -0.10 5.86
CA LYS A 82 16.03 -1.19 6.30
C LYS A 82 15.12 -1.74 5.20
N LYS A 83 15.55 -1.64 3.94
CA LYS A 83 14.80 -2.24 2.83
C LYS A 83 14.65 -3.74 3.04
N THR A 84 13.49 -4.27 2.73
CA THR A 84 13.17 -5.69 2.91
C THR A 84 12.96 -6.39 1.57
N GLU A 85 13.13 -7.71 1.58
CA GLU A 85 12.92 -8.55 0.41
C GLU A 85 11.44 -8.56 0.00
N THR A 86 11.23 -8.52 -1.30
CA THR A 86 9.90 -8.55 -1.91
C THR A 86 9.63 -9.86 -2.63
N MET A 87 8.36 -10.16 -2.84
CA MET A 87 7.87 -11.16 -3.76
C MET A 87 6.87 -10.55 -4.74
N ASP A 88 6.75 -11.17 -5.90
CA ASP A 88 5.77 -10.77 -6.90
C ASP A 88 4.46 -11.53 -6.72
N ILE A 89 3.38 -10.78 -6.62
CA ILE A 89 2.01 -11.29 -6.67
C ILE A 89 1.36 -10.78 -7.95
N VAL A 90 0.83 -11.70 -8.76
CA VAL A 90 0.05 -11.34 -9.95
C VAL A 90 -1.42 -11.36 -9.58
N ILE A 91 -2.17 -10.32 -9.94
CA ILE A 91 -3.64 -10.30 -9.88
C ILE A 91 -4.14 -10.45 -11.31
N TYR A 92 -5.01 -11.43 -11.55
CA TYR A 92 -5.45 -11.77 -12.89
C TYR A 92 -6.72 -10.99 -13.26
N ALA A 93 -6.85 -10.66 -14.54
CA ALA A 93 -8.04 -9.98 -15.04
C ALA A 93 -9.26 -10.91 -14.95
N GLY A 94 -10.36 -10.41 -14.40
CA GLY A 94 -11.58 -11.20 -14.16
C GLY A 94 -11.52 -12.13 -12.95
N GLU A 95 -10.45 -12.09 -12.14
CA GLU A 95 -10.43 -12.76 -10.83
C GLU A 95 -11.41 -12.06 -9.88
N THR A 96 -12.17 -12.83 -9.10
CA THR A 96 -13.08 -12.31 -8.07
C THR A 96 -12.33 -11.98 -6.78
N ALA A 97 -12.91 -11.16 -5.91
CA ALA A 97 -12.34 -10.86 -4.60
C ALA A 97 -12.07 -12.13 -3.77
N GLU A 98 -12.98 -13.11 -3.79
CA GLU A 98 -12.79 -14.36 -3.04
C GLU A 98 -11.63 -15.20 -3.57
N GLU A 99 -11.49 -15.32 -4.90
CA GLU A 99 -10.37 -16.02 -5.54
C GLU A 99 -9.05 -15.35 -5.20
N LEU A 100 -8.99 -14.02 -5.33
CA LEU A 100 -7.82 -13.21 -4.98
C LEU A 100 -7.41 -13.43 -3.52
N ILE A 101 -8.35 -13.32 -2.58
CA ILE A 101 -8.08 -13.46 -1.14
C ILE A 101 -7.60 -14.88 -0.81
N THR A 102 -8.23 -15.90 -1.40
CA THR A 102 -7.84 -17.30 -1.20
C THR A 102 -6.45 -17.60 -1.78
N ARG A 103 -6.08 -16.95 -2.88
CA ARG A 103 -4.76 -17.12 -3.48
C ARG A 103 -3.69 -16.36 -2.70
N LEU A 104 -3.94 -15.11 -2.33
CA LEU A 104 -3.07 -14.32 -1.46
C LEU A 104 -2.76 -15.05 -0.15
N SER A 105 -3.77 -15.64 0.50
CA SER A 105 -3.57 -16.38 1.76
C SER A 105 -2.61 -17.55 1.57
N LYS A 106 -2.65 -18.24 0.42
CA LYS A 106 -1.77 -19.37 0.11
C LYS A 106 -0.37 -18.93 -0.29
N ASP A 107 -0.27 -17.97 -1.21
CA ASP A 107 1.00 -17.51 -1.79
C ASP A 107 1.88 -16.83 -0.72
N MET A 108 1.27 -16.06 0.18
CA MET A 108 1.97 -15.31 1.23
C MET A 108 1.91 -15.97 2.61
N LYS A 109 1.19 -17.10 2.76
CA LYS A 109 0.93 -17.78 4.05
C LYS A 109 0.27 -16.87 5.09
N LEU A 110 -0.70 -16.09 4.63
CA LEU A 110 -1.46 -15.12 5.42
C LEU A 110 -2.81 -15.70 5.85
N ASP A 111 -3.39 -15.16 6.92
CA ASP A 111 -4.71 -15.57 7.40
C ASP A 111 -5.82 -15.09 6.46
N LYS A 112 -6.58 -16.04 5.90
CA LYS A 112 -7.66 -15.75 4.94
C LYS A 112 -8.78 -14.90 5.57
N VAL A 113 -9.11 -15.14 6.84
CA VAL A 113 -10.22 -14.45 7.52
C VAL A 113 -9.84 -12.99 7.73
N ILE A 114 -8.64 -12.72 8.23
CA ILE A 114 -8.15 -11.34 8.45
C ILE A 114 -8.04 -10.60 7.10
N LEU A 115 -7.52 -11.25 6.05
CA LEU A 115 -7.49 -10.67 4.70
C LEU A 115 -8.89 -10.28 4.21
N GLN A 116 -9.87 -11.17 4.39
CA GLN A 116 -11.25 -10.94 3.96
C GLN A 116 -11.91 -9.81 4.76
N GLU A 117 -11.68 -9.74 6.07
CA GLU A 117 -12.16 -8.65 6.93
C GLU A 117 -11.59 -7.31 6.49
N LYS A 118 -10.27 -7.24 6.28
CA LYS A 118 -9.58 -6.02 5.82
C LYS A 118 -10.07 -5.60 4.44
N TYR A 119 -10.26 -6.53 3.52
CA TYR A 119 -10.84 -6.25 2.21
C TYR A 119 -12.24 -5.65 2.32
N LYS A 120 -13.13 -6.26 3.12
CA LYS A 120 -14.51 -5.79 3.34
C LYS A 120 -14.58 -4.40 3.96
N MET A 121 -13.59 -4.00 4.76
CA MET A 121 -13.53 -2.66 5.33
C MET A 121 -13.10 -1.58 4.32
N LEU A 122 -12.28 -1.94 3.32
CA LEU A 122 -11.69 -1.00 2.37
C LEU A 122 -12.42 -0.92 1.03
N THR A 123 -13.20 -1.95 0.68
CA THR A 123 -13.91 -2.04 -0.59
C THR A 123 -14.96 -0.94 -0.76
N ARG A 124 -14.95 -0.28 -1.92
CA ARG A 124 -15.97 0.71 -2.32
C ARG A 124 -17.08 0.06 -3.14
N PHE A 125 -16.72 -0.96 -3.94
CA PHE A 125 -17.61 -1.56 -4.94
C PHE A 125 -17.96 -3.02 -4.68
N GLN A 126 -17.41 -3.62 -3.62
CA GLN A 126 -17.38 -5.05 -3.28
C GLN A 126 -16.48 -5.89 -4.21
N GLU A 127 -16.50 -5.59 -5.51
CA GLU A 127 -15.68 -6.21 -6.55
C GLU A 127 -15.00 -5.14 -7.41
N ALA A 128 -13.95 -5.53 -8.14
CA ALA A 128 -13.20 -4.66 -9.06
C ALA A 128 -12.47 -3.45 -8.43
N ASP A 129 -12.37 -3.37 -7.09
CA ASP A 129 -11.59 -2.35 -6.40
C ASP A 129 -10.06 -2.53 -6.57
N ILE A 130 -9.60 -3.77 -6.75
CA ILE A 130 -8.18 -4.11 -6.94
C ILE A 130 -7.93 -4.46 -8.40
N PHE A 131 -7.01 -3.76 -9.05
CA PHE A 131 -6.76 -3.93 -10.48
C PHE A 131 -5.79 -5.05 -10.80
N ALA A 132 -6.04 -5.74 -11.92
CA ALA A 132 -5.19 -6.79 -12.43
C ALA A 132 -3.84 -6.24 -12.90
N LYS A 133 -2.75 -6.64 -12.22
CA LYS A 133 -1.36 -6.39 -12.58
C LYS A 133 -0.44 -7.21 -11.68
N ARG A 134 0.87 -7.09 -11.93
CA ARG A 134 1.92 -7.58 -11.03
C ARG A 134 2.18 -6.54 -9.93
N TYR A 135 2.18 -7.00 -8.69
CA TYR A 135 2.48 -6.22 -7.49
C TYR A 135 3.74 -6.78 -6.83
N SER A 136 4.67 -5.90 -6.48
CA SER A 136 5.82 -6.26 -5.65
C SER A 136 5.50 -5.94 -4.19
N ILE A 137 5.45 -6.95 -3.33
CA ILE A 137 5.02 -6.86 -1.93
C ILE A 137 6.11 -7.44 -1.02
N ALA A 138 6.35 -6.83 0.15
CA ALA A 138 7.30 -7.38 1.12
C ALA A 138 6.90 -8.78 1.57
N ARG A 139 7.87 -9.69 1.68
CA ARG A 139 7.61 -11.06 2.15
C ARG A 139 7.07 -11.12 3.58
N LYS A 140 7.41 -10.12 4.38
CA LYS A 140 7.00 -9.97 5.79
C LYS A 140 5.82 -9.02 5.99
N ALA A 141 5.13 -8.62 4.92
CA ALA A 141 3.91 -7.81 5.05
C ALA A 141 2.81 -8.68 5.67
N ASN A 142 2.10 -8.14 6.66
CA ASN A 142 0.91 -8.79 7.23
C ASN A 142 -0.32 -8.54 6.35
N GLU A 143 -1.46 -9.10 6.74
CA GLU A 143 -2.72 -9.06 6.02
C GLU A 143 -3.21 -7.63 5.77
N GLU A 144 -3.16 -6.80 6.82
CA GLU A 144 -3.61 -5.42 6.79
C GLU A 144 -2.77 -4.58 5.82
N VAL A 145 -1.45 -4.63 5.97
CA VAL A 145 -0.52 -3.88 5.12
C VAL A 145 -0.61 -4.37 3.67
N THR A 146 -0.75 -5.68 3.46
CA THR A 146 -0.86 -6.28 2.13
C THR A 146 -2.11 -5.76 1.41
N ILE A 147 -3.29 -5.87 2.03
CA ILE A 147 -4.54 -5.42 1.42
C ILE A 147 -4.53 -3.90 1.23
N GLN A 148 -4.12 -3.13 2.25
CA GLN A 148 -4.04 -1.68 2.14
C GLN A 148 -3.16 -1.24 0.97
N TYR A 149 -2.01 -1.88 0.78
CA TYR A 149 -1.12 -1.57 -0.34
C TYR A 149 -1.75 -1.85 -1.71
N LEU A 150 -2.47 -2.97 -1.86
CA LEU A 150 -3.17 -3.29 -3.10
C LEU A 150 -4.26 -2.25 -3.42
N PHE A 151 -5.02 -1.83 -2.41
CA PHE A 151 -6.01 -0.76 -2.54
C PHE A 151 -5.37 0.59 -2.87
N ASP A 152 -4.30 0.99 -2.17
CA ASP A 152 -3.62 2.27 -2.41
C ASP A 152 -3.14 2.38 -3.87
N LEU A 153 -2.55 1.31 -4.41
CA LEU A 153 -2.06 1.27 -5.78
C LEU A 153 -3.19 1.20 -6.83
N SER A 154 -4.29 0.54 -6.53
CA SER A 154 -5.45 0.45 -7.43
C SER A 154 -6.22 1.76 -7.44
N ASN A 155 -6.41 2.39 -6.27
CA ASN A 155 -7.01 3.70 -6.12
C ASN A 155 -6.20 4.80 -6.80
N ALA A 156 -4.86 4.75 -6.72
CA ALA A 156 -4.00 5.67 -7.45
C ALA A 156 -4.16 5.52 -8.97
N GLN A 157 -4.28 4.27 -9.45
CA GLN A 157 -4.51 3.99 -10.86
C GLN A 157 -5.90 4.45 -11.32
N LEU A 158 -6.94 4.20 -10.53
CA LEU A 158 -8.29 4.68 -10.80
C LEU A 158 -8.35 6.21 -10.79
N SER A 159 -7.71 6.86 -9.81
CA SER A 159 -7.65 8.32 -9.72
C SER A 159 -6.92 8.94 -10.92
N LYS A 160 -5.90 8.26 -11.46
CA LYS A 160 -5.24 8.68 -12.69
C LYS A 160 -6.17 8.54 -13.88
N PHE A 161 -6.83 7.39 -14.03
CA PHE A 161 -7.81 7.15 -15.08
C PHE A 161 -8.95 8.19 -15.07
N GLU A 162 -9.49 8.53 -13.89
CA GLU A 162 -10.50 9.58 -13.72
C GLU A 162 -10.01 10.93 -14.28
N LYS A 163 -8.79 11.34 -13.92
CA LYS A 163 -8.20 12.61 -14.37
C LYS A 163 -7.95 12.63 -15.88
N ASP A 164 -7.54 11.50 -16.44
CA ASP A 164 -7.15 11.41 -17.86
C ASP A 164 -8.38 11.33 -18.79
N ASN A 165 -9.53 10.84 -18.30
CA ASN A 165 -10.70 10.54 -19.16
C ASN A 165 -11.96 11.37 -18.85
N PHE A 166 -12.01 12.07 -17.72
CA PHE A 166 -13.19 12.85 -17.34
C PHE A 166 -12.83 14.31 -17.09
N THR A 167 -13.65 15.23 -17.63
CA THR A 167 -13.50 16.67 -17.38
C THR A 167 -13.79 17.04 -15.93
N GLN A 168 -14.68 16.29 -15.28
CA GLN A 168 -15.04 16.45 -13.87
C GLN A 168 -14.97 15.11 -13.17
N LYS A 169 -14.70 15.11 -11.87
CA LYS A 169 -14.58 13.86 -11.10
C LYS A 169 -15.90 13.07 -11.15
N PRO A 170 -15.91 11.83 -11.70
CA PRO A 170 -17.12 11.04 -11.76
C PRO A 170 -17.58 10.60 -10.37
N ASP A 171 -18.88 10.44 -10.20
CA ASP A 171 -19.44 9.93 -8.95
C ASP A 171 -19.20 8.41 -8.78
N THR A 172 -19.48 7.91 -7.57
CA THR A 172 -19.32 6.48 -7.24
C THR A 172 -20.19 5.58 -8.11
N LEU A 173 -21.40 6.00 -8.46
CA LEU A 173 -22.31 5.17 -9.23
C LEU A 173 -21.80 4.98 -10.66
N THR A 174 -21.36 6.07 -11.28
CA THR A 174 -20.77 6.11 -12.63
C THR A 174 -19.56 5.19 -12.71
N LEU A 175 -18.66 5.28 -11.73
CA LEU A 175 -17.49 4.39 -11.67
C LEU A 175 -17.90 2.92 -11.46
N LYS A 176 -18.89 2.66 -10.61
CA LYS A 176 -19.39 1.29 -10.39
C LYS A 176 -19.99 0.71 -11.68
N VAL A 177 -20.76 1.49 -12.44
CA VAL A 177 -21.31 1.06 -13.73
C VAL A 177 -20.18 0.78 -14.72
N LEU A 178 -19.19 1.68 -14.81
CA LEU A 178 -18.04 1.50 -15.71
C LEU A 178 -17.27 0.22 -15.38
N LEU A 179 -16.95 -0.02 -14.11
CA LEU A 179 -16.22 -1.21 -13.68
C LEU A 179 -17.05 -2.49 -13.86
N THR A 180 -18.37 -2.42 -13.70
CA THR A 180 -19.27 -3.53 -14.02
C THR A 180 -19.26 -3.86 -15.51
N ILE A 181 -19.36 -2.86 -16.39
CA ILE A 181 -19.30 -3.07 -17.83
C ILE A 181 -17.94 -3.67 -18.22
N ALA A 182 -16.85 -3.11 -17.69
CA ALA A 182 -15.51 -3.62 -17.94
C ALA A 182 -15.33 -5.08 -17.47
N SER A 183 -15.91 -5.47 -16.33
CA SER A 183 -15.82 -6.84 -15.83
C SER A 183 -16.63 -7.82 -16.69
N ILE A 184 -17.81 -7.42 -17.20
CA ILE A 184 -18.60 -8.21 -18.15
C ILE A 184 -17.81 -8.39 -19.44
N ILE A 185 -17.30 -7.30 -20.04
CA ILE A 185 -16.46 -7.39 -21.26
C ILE A 185 -15.28 -8.33 -21.01
N GLN A 186 -14.59 -8.20 -19.88
CA GLN A 186 -13.44 -9.03 -19.54
C GLN A 186 -13.78 -10.53 -19.39
N LYS A 187 -14.98 -10.86 -18.90
CA LYS A 187 -15.44 -12.24 -18.74
C LYS A 187 -15.93 -12.87 -20.05
N GLU A 188 -16.52 -12.06 -20.94
CA GLU A 188 -17.05 -12.51 -22.23
C GLU A 188 -15.99 -12.52 -23.35
N SER A 189 -14.86 -11.83 -23.16
CA SER A 189 -13.81 -11.72 -24.19
C SER A 189 -12.80 -12.86 -24.10
N ASN A 190 -12.49 -13.50 -25.23
CA ASN A 190 -11.36 -14.43 -25.32
C ASN A 190 -10.05 -13.74 -25.73
N SER A 191 -10.13 -12.52 -26.27
CA SER A 191 -8.95 -11.74 -26.64
C SER A 191 -9.18 -10.23 -26.56
N VAL A 192 -8.09 -9.46 -26.47
CA VAL A 192 -8.13 -7.98 -26.47
C VAL A 192 -8.77 -7.43 -27.75
N LYS A 193 -8.68 -8.16 -28.86
CA LYS A 193 -9.25 -7.73 -30.15
C LYS A 193 -10.78 -7.79 -30.18
N GLU A 194 -11.37 -8.67 -29.37
CA GLU A 194 -12.83 -8.86 -29.29
C GLU A 194 -13.50 -7.85 -28.34
N MET A 195 -12.76 -7.31 -27.36
CA MET A 195 -13.29 -6.40 -26.35
C MET A 195 -14.08 -5.22 -26.94
N PRO A 196 -13.63 -4.52 -28.00
CA PRO A 196 -14.40 -3.43 -28.59
C PRO A 196 -15.70 -3.89 -29.27
N LEU A 197 -15.72 -5.10 -29.85
CA LEU A 197 -16.91 -5.67 -30.48
C LEU A 197 -17.95 -6.03 -29.41
N ILE A 198 -17.53 -6.69 -28.34
CA ILE A 198 -18.39 -7.03 -27.20
C ILE A 198 -18.91 -5.76 -26.52
N SER A 199 -18.03 -4.77 -26.31
CA SER A 199 -18.39 -3.46 -25.75
C SER A 199 -19.40 -2.69 -26.59
N SER A 200 -19.51 -2.96 -27.90
CA SER A 200 -20.50 -2.30 -28.75
C SER A 200 -21.91 -2.89 -28.62
N VAL A 201 -22.02 -4.11 -28.09
CA VAL A 201 -23.29 -4.82 -27.89
C VAL A 201 -23.90 -4.51 -26.53
N ILE A 202 -23.05 -4.35 -25.51
CA ILE A 202 -23.41 -3.99 -24.13
C ILE A 202 -23.79 -2.51 -24.07
#